data_AF-C5MG81-F1
#
_entry.id   AF-C5MG81-F1
#
_cell.length_a   1.000
_cell.length_b   1.000
_cell.length_c   1.000
_cell.angle_alpha   90.00
_cell.angle_beta   90.00
_cell.angle_gamma   90.00
#
_symmetry.space_group_name_H-M   'P 1'
#
loop_
_entity.id
_entity.type
_entity.pdbx_description
1 polymer ?
#
loop_
_entity_poly.entity_id
_entity_poly.type
_entity_poly.pdbx_seq_one_letter_code
_entity_poly.pdbx_strand_id
1 'polypeptide(L)'
;MTNYIVCLAHFCELHGPTVIICTQITTKKFLKENLLSSNSRLANCLSCQLILPNSSVNLTTPIENNNNDGKKEEEEPKVSVSTHYPASSKRYSALTKLVMKSLSVETTSELSKPMFYGDAINGYCINQIFKIEDINARGGERKYSLMIVSDDEFELLNNWDILQMYLNEIIELIQKKVIDWNQRNEVSSKFNADGSVKNGNVLDNERFLRRSLNKPRSLTELTNDDEIFVKLHLLATELLKDINK
;
A
#
# COMPACT_ATOMS: atom_id res chain seq x y z
N MET A 1 -9.23 -18.84 -13.45
CA MET A 1 -8.49 -17.57 -13.27
C MET A 1 -8.04 -17.51 -11.84
N THR A 2 -6.74 -17.42 -11.68
CA THR A 2 -6.03 -17.13 -10.44
C THR A 2 -6.45 -15.78 -9.89
N ASN A 3 -6.62 -15.73 -8.58
CA ASN A 3 -7.03 -14.52 -7.89
C ASN A 3 -5.78 -13.80 -7.40
N TYR A 4 -5.38 -12.76 -8.10
CA TYR A 4 -4.34 -11.87 -7.63
C TYR A 4 -4.90 -10.77 -6.73
N ILE A 5 -4.18 -10.47 -5.65
CA ILE A 5 -4.44 -9.33 -4.77
C ILE A 5 -3.14 -8.54 -4.64
N VAL A 6 -3.14 -7.30 -5.11
CA VAL A 6 -2.06 -6.35 -4.84
C VAL A 6 -2.42 -5.60 -3.57
N CYS A 7 -1.56 -5.56 -2.56
CA CYS A 7 -1.82 -4.80 -1.35
C CYS A 7 -0.63 -3.97 -0.89
N LEU A 8 -0.94 -2.84 -0.27
CA LEU A 8 0.00 -2.05 0.51
C LEU A 8 -0.33 -2.25 1.98
N ALA A 9 0.65 -2.73 2.73
CA ALA A 9 0.60 -2.91 4.17
C ALA A 9 1.67 -2.07 4.86
N HIS A 10 1.49 -1.84 6.16
CA HIS A 10 2.49 -1.16 6.97
C HIS A 10 2.52 -1.69 8.39
N PHE A 11 3.65 -1.44 9.06
CA PHE A 11 3.76 -1.68 10.48
C PHE A 11 3.25 -0.45 11.24
N CYS A 12 2.08 -0.56 11.85
CA CYS A 12 1.54 0.45 12.75
C CYS A 12 2.09 0.24 14.17
N GLU A 13 2.50 1.31 14.83
CA GLU A 13 2.96 1.21 16.22
C GLU A 13 1.83 0.94 17.23
N LEU A 14 0.58 1.27 16.85
CA LEU A 14 -0.61 1.05 17.68
C LEU A 14 -1.26 -0.31 17.42
N HIS A 15 -1.32 -0.73 16.15
CA HIS A 15 -2.08 -1.92 15.72
C HIS A 15 -1.19 -3.08 15.23
N GLY A 16 0.11 -2.85 15.06
CA GLY A 16 1.01 -3.81 14.43
C GLY A 16 0.89 -3.84 12.90
N PRO A 17 1.24 -4.98 12.26
CA PRO A 17 1.11 -5.17 10.81
C PRO A 17 -0.35 -5.03 10.36
N THR A 18 -0.61 -4.08 9.45
CA THR A 18 -1.97 -3.78 8.98
C THR A 18 -1.98 -3.48 7.49
N VAL A 19 -3.09 -3.81 6.83
CA VAL A 19 -3.34 -3.48 5.41
C VAL A 19 -3.90 -2.07 5.33
N ILE A 20 -3.44 -1.30 4.33
CA ILE A 20 -3.95 0.04 4.02
C ILE A 20 -4.87 0.00 2.80
N ILE A 21 -4.46 -0.69 1.75
CA ILE A 21 -5.25 -0.84 0.53
C ILE A 21 -4.95 -2.19 -0.09
N CYS A 22 -5.99 -2.83 -0.64
CA CYS A 22 -5.87 -3.99 -1.49
C CYS A 22 -6.65 -3.77 -2.78
N THR A 23 -6.09 -4.21 -3.90
CA THR A 23 -6.64 -4.12 -5.25
C THR A 23 -6.76 -5.51 -5.82
N GLN A 24 -7.92 -5.82 -6.40
CA GLN A 24 -8.23 -7.11 -7.02
C GLN A 24 -9.07 -6.91 -8.28
N ILE A 25 -8.96 -7.82 -9.24
CA ILE A 25 -9.84 -7.87 -10.40
C ILE A 25 -11.02 -8.79 -10.10
N THR A 26 -12.22 -8.33 -10.42
CA THR A 26 -13.46 -9.10 -10.30
C THR A 26 -14.33 -8.89 -11.55
N THR A 27 -15.35 -9.72 -11.76
CA THR A 27 -16.34 -9.48 -12.82
C THR A 27 -17.45 -8.56 -12.31
N LYS A 28 -18.14 -7.84 -13.21
CA LYS A 28 -19.25 -6.96 -12.81
C LYS A 28 -20.34 -7.66 -11.99
N LYS A 29 -20.55 -8.97 -12.17
CA LYS A 29 -21.53 -9.74 -11.38
C LYS A 29 -21.17 -9.79 -9.89
N PHE A 30 -19.91 -10.04 -9.57
CA PHE A 30 -19.43 -10.16 -8.18
C PHE A 30 -18.97 -8.83 -7.57
N LEU A 31 -19.14 -7.71 -8.27
CA LEU A 31 -18.70 -6.41 -7.81
C LEU A 31 -19.31 -6.05 -6.45
N LYS A 32 -20.62 -6.24 -6.26
CA LYS A 32 -21.31 -5.90 -4.99
C LYS A 32 -20.79 -6.70 -3.80
N GLU A 33 -20.35 -7.94 -4.01
CA GLU A 33 -19.80 -8.80 -2.96
C GLU A 33 -18.38 -8.42 -2.56
N ASN A 34 -17.66 -7.71 -3.43
CA ASN A 34 -16.27 -7.30 -3.22
C ASN A 34 -16.14 -5.85 -2.73
N LEU A 35 -17.25 -5.12 -2.59
CA LEU A 35 -17.26 -3.76 -2.04
C LEU A 35 -17.45 -3.79 -0.52
N LEU A 36 -16.73 -2.90 0.17
CA LEU A 36 -16.95 -2.67 1.59
C LEU A 36 -18.13 -1.71 1.82
N SER A 37 -18.91 -1.99 2.86
CA SER A 37 -19.96 -1.09 3.37
C SER A 37 -19.34 0.16 4.00
N SER A 38 -20.07 1.28 4.01
CA SER A 38 -19.64 2.55 4.62
C SER A 38 -19.30 2.47 6.11
N ASN A 39 -19.80 1.44 6.80
CA ASN A 39 -19.51 1.18 8.21
C ASN A 39 -18.10 0.59 8.45
N SER A 40 -17.39 0.20 7.40
CA SER A 40 -16.03 -0.37 7.48
C SER A 40 -14.96 0.62 7.97
N ARG A 41 -15.31 1.90 8.12
CA ARG A 41 -14.41 2.99 8.57
C ARG A 41 -14.11 2.99 10.07
N LEU A 42 -14.77 2.14 10.85
CA LEU A 42 -14.77 2.27 12.30
C LEU A 42 -13.41 1.86 12.91
N ALA A 43 -12.78 2.84 13.57
CA ALA A 43 -11.71 2.73 14.58
C ALA A 43 -10.28 2.38 14.11
N ASN A 44 -9.85 2.89 12.95
CA ASN A 44 -8.43 2.85 12.58
C ASN A 44 -7.73 4.18 12.92
N CYS A 45 -6.48 4.10 13.36
CA CYS A 45 -5.65 5.31 13.53
C CYS A 45 -5.34 5.94 12.16
N LEU A 46 -4.97 7.22 12.17
CA LEU A 46 -4.65 7.96 10.94
C LEU A 46 -3.59 7.27 10.06
N SER A 47 -2.63 6.56 10.65
CA SER A 47 -1.61 5.82 9.90
C SER A 47 -2.15 4.63 9.12
N CYS A 48 -3.21 3.98 9.61
CA CYS A 48 -3.81 2.78 9.02
C CYS A 48 -4.98 3.10 8.09
N GLN A 49 -5.42 4.36 8.04
CA GLN A 49 -6.64 4.73 7.35
C GLN A 49 -6.41 4.87 5.84
N LEU A 50 -7.30 4.26 5.05
CA LEU A 50 -7.43 4.56 3.63
C LEU A 50 -8.21 5.87 3.47
N ILE A 51 -7.52 6.92 3.05
CA ILE A 51 -8.11 8.24 2.82
C ILE A 51 -8.26 8.44 1.32
N LEU A 52 -9.49 8.37 0.83
CA LEU A 52 -9.80 8.58 -0.57
C LEU A 52 -10.39 9.98 -0.81
N PRO A 53 -10.21 10.56 -2.01
CA PRO A 53 -10.88 11.79 -2.37
C PRO A 53 -12.40 11.63 -2.27
N ASN A 54 -13.08 12.72 -1.93
CA ASN A 54 -14.52 12.80 -1.72
C ASN A 54 -15.07 11.88 -0.62
N SER A 55 -14.21 11.43 0.32
CA SER A 55 -14.61 10.47 1.36
C SER A 55 -15.29 9.25 0.75
N SER A 56 -14.75 8.70 -0.33
CA SER A 56 -15.19 7.42 -0.87
C SER A 56 -14.66 6.25 -0.01
N VAL A 57 -15.27 5.07 -0.11
CA VAL A 57 -14.83 3.86 0.65
C VAL A 57 -14.07 2.89 -0.25
N ASN A 58 -14.48 2.83 -1.51
CA ASN A 58 -13.99 1.87 -2.49
C ASN A 58 -13.64 2.64 -3.77
N LEU A 59 -12.60 2.21 -4.47
CA LEU A 59 -12.28 2.65 -5.83
C LEU A 59 -12.64 1.53 -6.79
N THR A 60 -13.21 1.87 -7.93
CA THR A 60 -13.54 0.90 -8.98
C THR A 60 -13.15 1.47 -10.33
N THR A 61 -12.41 0.72 -11.13
CA THR A 61 -12.09 1.06 -12.52
C THR A 61 -12.52 -0.09 -13.44
N PRO A 62 -13.36 0.18 -14.46
CA PRO A 62 -13.67 -0.83 -15.46
C PRO A 62 -12.41 -1.16 -16.27
N ILE A 63 -12.22 -2.44 -16.57
CA ILE A 63 -11.14 -2.91 -17.43
C ILE A 63 -11.73 -3.10 -18.82
N GLU A 64 -11.41 -2.19 -19.73
CA GLU A 64 -11.78 -2.31 -21.14
C GLU A 64 -10.78 -3.24 -21.83
N ASN A 65 -11.26 -4.38 -22.32
CA ASN A 65 -10.51 -5.22 -23.24
C ASN A 65 -10.57 -4.54 -24.61
N ASN A 66 -9.54 -3.75 -24.96
CA ASN A 66 -9.38 -3.23 -26.32
C ASN A 66 -8.95 -4.36 -27.26
N ASN A 67 -9.83 -5.33 -27.48
CA ASN A 67 -9.69 -6.28 -28.56
C ASN A 67 -10.28 -5.61 -29.81
N ASN A 68 -9.42 -4.94 -30.57
CA ASN A 68 -9.71 -4.50 -31.94
C ASN A 68 -9.74 -5.66 -32.95
N ASP A 69 -9.63 -6.92 -32.51
CA ASP A 69 -9.88 -8.09 -33.34
C ASP A 69 -11.22 -8.71 -32.98
N GLY A 70 -12.13 -8.74 -33.96
CA GLY A 70 -13.55 -9.06 -33.85
C GLY A 70 -13.90 -10.50 -33.46
N LYS A 71 -13.31 -11.04 -32.38
CA LYS A 71 -13.82 -12.22 -31.68
C LYS A 71 -14.59 -11.77 -30.45
N LYS A 72 -15.92 -11.69 -30.62
CA LYS A 72 -16.88 -11.68 -29.52
C LYS A 72 -16.82 -13.03 -28.82
N GLU A 73 -15.94 -13.18 -27.85
CA GLU A 73 -16.11 -14.18 -26.81
C GLU A 73 -16.83 -13.52 -25.64
N GLU A 74 -17.78 -14.24 -25.06
CA GLU A 74 -18.69 -13.85 -23.98
C GLU A 74 -17.95 -13.63 -22.65
N GLU A 75 -16.81 -12.95 -22.65
CA GLU A 75 -16.12 -12.58 -21.43
C GLU A 75 -16.88 -11.45 -20.73
N GLU A 76 -17.34 -11.72 -19.51
CA GLU A 76 -17.97 -10.70 -18.68
C GLU A 76 -17.01 -9.53 -18.45
N PRO A 77 -17.52 -8.28 -18.45
CA PRO A 77 -16.70 -7.12 -18.22
C PRO A 77 -16.01 -7.21 -16.84
N LYS A 78 -14.68 -7.17 -16.87
CA LYS A 78 -13.82 -7.17 -15.68
C LYS A 78 -13.74 -5.76 -15.10
N VAL A 79 -13.63 -5.67 -13.77
CA VAL A 79 -13.52 -4.42 -13.01
C VAL A 79 -12.45 -4.60 -11.95
N SER A 80 -11.52 -3.66 -11.88
CA SER A 80 -10.58 -3.56 -10.78
C SER A 80 -11.25 -2.84 -9.61
N VAL A 81 -11.15 -3.42 -8.42
CA VAL A 81 -11.73 -2.89 -7.19
C VAL A 81 -10.63 -2.74 -6.16
N SER A 82 -10.49 -1.54 -5.59
CA SER A 82 -9.66 -1.32 -4.40
C SER A 82 -10.48 -0.97 -3.18
N THR A 83 -10.14 -1.62 -2.08
CA THR A 83 -10.76 -1.48 -0.77
C THR A 83 -9.68 -1.45 0.32
N HIS A 84 -10.05 -1.12 1.56
CA HIS A 84 -9.12 -1.16 2.70
C HIS A 84 -8.66 -2.60 3.03
N TYR A 85 -9.58 -3.57 2.91
CA TYR A 85 -9.32 -5.00 3.03
C TYR A 85 -10.29 -5.80 2.14
N PRO A 86 -9.98 -7.08 1.81
CA PRO A 86 -10.88 -7.92 1.04
C PRO A 86 -12.21 -8.14 1.76
N ALA A 87 -13.34 -8.02 1.04
CA ALA A 87 -14.67 -8.20 1.64
C ALA A 87 -14.92 -9.64 2.12
N SER A 88 -14.29 -10.63 1.49
CA SER A 88 -14.38 -12.04 1.90
C SER A 88 -13.55 -12.30 3.16
N SER A 89 -14.20 -12.81 4.22
CA SER A 89 -13.52 -13.15 5.47
C SER A 89 -12.37 -14.15 5.29
N LYS A 90 -12.51 -15.12 4.37
CA LYS A 90 -11.44 -16.11 4.09
C LYS A 90 -10.19 -15.41 3.54
N ARG A 91 -10.39 -14.54 2.54
CA ARG A 91 -9.29 -13.76 1.93
C ARG A 91 -8.69 -12.78 2.93
N TYR A 92 -9.51 -12.15 3.75
CA TYR A 92 -9.03 -11.25 4.80
C TYR A 92 -8.13 -11.97 5.82
N SER A 93 -8.55 -13.13 6.32
CA SER A 93 -7.73 -13.91 7.27
C SER A 93 -6.43 -14.40 6.65
N ALA A 94 -6.47 -14.83 5.39
CA ALA A 94 -5.28 -15.24 4.64
C ALA A 94 -4.31 -14.07 4.44
N LEU A 95 -4.80 -12.93 3.95
CA LEU A 95 -4.01 -11.72 3.73
C LEU A 95 -3.39 -11.20 5.03
N THR A 96 -4.15 -11.19 6.11
CA THR A 96 -3.65 -10.74 7.43
C THR A 96 -2.47 -11.60 7.89
N LYS A 97 -2.53 -12.93 7.72
CA LYS A 97 -1.41 -13.82 8.05
C LYS A 97 -0.18 -13.55 7.19
N LEU A 98 -0.37 -13.34 5.88
CA LEU A 98 0.73 -13.02 4.97
C LEU A 98 1.38 -11.68 5.32
N VAL A 99 0.60 -10.68 5.71
CA VAL A 99 1.08 -9.36 6.15
C VAL A 99 1.84 -9.45 7.48
N MET A 100 1.34 -10.26 8.43
CA MET A 100 2.05 -10.54 9.69
C MET A 100 3.40 -11.21 9.41
N LYS A 101 3.43 -12.20 8.50
CA LYS A 101 4.69 -12.83 8.05
C LYS A 101 5.64 -11.79 7.44
N SER A 102 5.17 -10.98 6.48
CA SER A 102 5.93 -9.92 5.81
C SER A 102 6.67 -9.00 6.79
N LEU A 103 5.92 -8.43 7.72
CA LEU A 103 6.40 -7.28 8.49
C LEU A 103 7.07 -7.68 9.81
N SER A 104 6.75 -8.86 10.36
CA SER A 104 7.16 -9.28 11.70
C SER A 104 7.96 -10.59 11.77
N VAL A 105 7.84 -11.49 10.79
CA VAL A 105 8.49 -12.81 10.86
C VAL A 105 9.65 -12.90 9.87
N GLU A 106 9.37 -12.58 8.61
CA GLU A 106 10.35 -12.71 7.54
C GLU A 106 11.38 -11.58 7.62
N THR A 107 12.65 -11.97 7.57
CA THR A 107 13.78 -11.04 7.62
C THR A 107 14.51 -11.06 6.29
N THR A 108 14.61 -9.90 5.65
CA THR A 108 15.50 -9.71 4.49
C THR A 108 16.70 -8.87 4.89
N SER A 109 17.88 -9.27 4.43
CA SER A 109 19.11 -8.46 4.55
C SER A 109 19.10 -7.28 3.59
N GLU A 110 18.41 -7.42 2.45
CA GLU A 110 18.35 -6.43 1.38
C GLU A 110 16.89 -5.99 1.19
N LEU A 111 16.56 -4.77 1.62
CA LEU A 111 15.20 -4.21 1.45
C LEU A 111 14.88 -3.88 -0.01
N SER A 112 15.89 -3.73 -0.87
CA SER A 112 15.71 -3.37 -2.29
C SER A 112 15.27 -4.53 -3.17
N LYS A 113 15.22 -5.77 -2.64
CA LYS A 113 14.83 -6.95 -3.41
C LYS A 113 13.50 -7.50 -2.91
N PRO A 114 12.62 -7.95 -3.83
CA PRO A 114 11.43 -8.67 -3.43
C PRO A 114 11.79 -10.04 -2.84
N MET A 115 10.89 -10.54 -2.00
CA MET A 115 10.99 -11.84 -1.34
C MET A 115 9.72 -12.64 -1.61
N PHE A 116 9.91 -13.95 -1.78
CA PHE A 116 8.81 -14.90 -1.99
C PHE A 116 8.61 -15.75 -0.74
N TYR A 117 7.35 -15.91 -0.32
CA TYR A 117 6.97 -16.90 0.69
C TYR A 117 5.47 -17.19 0.60
N GLY A 118 5.04 -18.31 1.17
CA GLY A 118 3.63 -18.68 1.13
C GLY A 118 3.38 -20.10 1.57
N ASP A 119 2.09 -20.46 1.57
CA ASP A 119 1.64 -21.83 1.74
C ASP A 119 0.36 -22.09 0.94
N ALA A 120 0.06 -23.35 0.63
CA ALA A 120 -1.13 -23.71 -0.13
C ALA A 120 -2.48 -23.41 0.60
N ILE A 121 -2.43 -23.02 1.88
CA ILE A 121 -3.63 -22.76 2.70
C ILE A 121 -4.01 -21.28 2.66
N ASN A 122 -3.04 -20.40 2.86
CA ASN A 122 -3.22 -18.94 2.92
C ASN A 122 -2.82 -18.26 1.59
N GLY A 123 -2.20 -18.98 0.67
CA GLY A 123 -1.70 -18.48 -0.60
C GLY A 123 -0.22 -18.12 -0.56
N TYR A 124 0.26 -17.74 -1.73
CA TYR A 124 1.64 -17.36 -2.00
C TYR A 124 1.76 -15.85 -2.18
N CYS A 125 2.91 -15.30 -1.81
CA CYS A 125 3.14 -13.86 -1.79
C CYS A 125 4.54 -13.52 -2.29
N ILE A 126 4.60 -12.51 -3.15
CA ILE A 126 5.83 -11.76 -3.44
C ILE A 126 5.69 -10.39 -2.79
N ASN A 127 6.57 -10.06 -1.85
CA ASN A 127 6.56 -8.75 -1.19
C ASN A 127 7.87 -8.00 -1.39
N GLN A 128 7.80 -6.69 -1.29
CA GLN A 128 8.97 -5.84 -1.14
C GLN A 128 8.74 -4.85 -0.02
N ILE A 129 9.67 -4.82 0.92
CA ILE A 129 9.61 -3.99 2.11
C ILE A 129 10.41 -2.73 1.84
N PHE A 130 9.84 -1.58 2.15
CA PHE A 130 10.52 -0.31 2.01
C PHE A 130 10.28 0.56 3.25
N LYS A 131 11.15 1.54 3.43
CA LYS A 131 11.05 2.48 4.54
C LYS A 131 10.75 3.88 4.03
N ILE A 132 10.02 4.63 4.83
CA ILE A 132 9.66 6.02 4.60
C ILE A 132 10.09 6.82 5.83
N GLU A 133 10.73 7.96 5.63
CA GLU A 133 11.09 8.88 6.71
C GLU A 133 9.85 9.55 7.32
N ASP A 134 9.72 9.50 8.63
CA ASP A 134 8.70 10.22 9.39
C ASP A 134 9.27 10.65 10.73
N ILE A 135 9.46 11.96 10.89
CA ILE A 135 10.01 12.55 12.12
C ILE A 135 9.18 12.15 13.34
N ASN A 136 7.87 11.92 13.21
CA ASN A 136 7.01 11.54 14.35
C ASN A 136 7.00 10.04 14.65
N ALA A 137 7.55 9.20 13.78
CA ALA A 137 7.65 7.77 13.99
C ALA A 137 8.83 7.40 14.91
N ARG A 138 8.74 6.23 15.56
CA ARG A 138 9.83 5.68 16.36
C ARG A 138 11.01 5.36 15.45
N GLY A 139 12.17 5.91 15.78
CA GLY A 139 13.38 5.77 14.96
C GLY A 139 13.42 6.70 13.74
N GLY A 140 12.43 7.59 13.56
CA GLY A 140 12.39 8.54 12.45
C GLY A 140 11.97 7.92 11.11
N GLU A 141 11.55 6.65 11.09
CA GLU A 141 11.20 5.92 9.88
C GLU A 141 10.02 4.96 10.10
N ARG A 142 9.26 4.72 9.04
CA ARG A 142 8.13 3.77 9.00
C ARG A 142 8.39 2.68 7.99
N LYS A 143 8.04 1.45 8.38
CA LYS A 143 8.15 0.26 7.54
C LYS A 143 6.84 0.00 6.80
N TYR A 144 6.90 -0.01 5.47
CA TYR A 144 5.83 -0.38 4.57
C TYR A 144 6.20 -1.65 3.81
N SER A 145 5.20 -2.36 3.31
CA SER A 145 5.38 -3.52 2.45
C SER A 145 4.35 -3.49 1.33
N LEU A 146 4.86 -3.52 0.10
CA LEU A 146 4.04 -3.73 -1.08
C LEU A 146 4.06 -5.22 -1.40
N MET A 147 2.90 -5.82 -1.62
CA MET A 147 2.74 -7.27 -1.70
C MET A 147 1.82 -7.64 -2.85
N ILE A 148 2.15 -8.73 -3.54
CA ILE A 148 1.28 -9.38 -4.52
C ILE A 148 1.03 -10.79 -4.04
N VAL A 149 -0.25 -11.10 -3.83
CA VAL A 149 -0.72 -12.39 -3.32
C VAL A 149 -1.45 -13.13 -4.43
N SER A 150 -1.19 -14.43 -4.56
CA SER A 150 -1.90 -15.34 -5.45
C SER A 150 -2.16 -16.68 -4.77
N ASP A 151 -3.15 -17.42 -5.25
CA ASP A 151 -3.39 -18.80 -4.82
C ASP A 151 -2.41 -19.79 -5.51
N ASP A 152 -1.79 -19.39 -6.63
CA ASP A 152 -0.85 -20.22 -7.40
C ASP A 152 0.60 -19.72 -7.27
N GLU A 153 1.49 -20.64 -6.92
CA GLU A 153 2.94 -20.42 -6.79
C GLU A 153 3.61 -20.24 -8.14
N PHE A 154 3.26 -21.08 -9.13
CA PHE A 154 3.98 -21.12 -10.40
C PHE A 154 3.78 -19.81 -11.18
N GLU A 155 2.56 -19.28 -11.20
CA GLU A 155 2.27 -18.04 -11.92
C GLU A 155 2.90 -16.80 -11.27
N LEU A 156 3.05 -16.78 -9.95
CA LEU A 156 3.78 -15.70 -9.27
C LEU A 156 5.26 -15.70 -9.64
N LEU A 157 5.88 -16.89 -9.62
CA LEU A 157 7.30 -17.05 -9.93
C LEU A 157 7.58 -16.80 -11.41
N ASN A 158 6.68 -17.22 -12.32
CA ASN A 158 6.83 -16.97 -13.75
C ASN A 158 6.78 -15.46 -14.08
N ASN A 159 5.98 -14.69 -13.33
CA ASN A 159 5.85 -13.25 -13.52
C ASN A 159 6.77 -12.42 -12.61
N TRP A 160 7.80 -13.04 -12.01
CA TRP A 160 8.68 -12.40 -11.03
C TRP A 160 9.28 -11.07 -11.52
N ASP A 161 9.82 -11.04 -12.73
CA ASP A 161 10.52 -9.86 -13.26
C ASP A 161 9.56 -8.67 -13.48
N ILE A 162 8.35 -8.95 -14.00
CA ILE A 162 7.30 -7.95 -14.19
C ILE A 162 6.88 -7.39 -12.82
N LEU A 163 6.65 -8.29 -11.85
CA LEU A 163 6.28 -7.91 -10.49
C LEU A 163 7.35 -7.03 -9.84
N GLN A 164 8.62 -7.43 -9.93
CA GLN A 164 9.74 -6.68 -9.38
C GLN A 164 9.85 -5.29 -10.00
N MET A 165 9.65 -5.15 -11.31
CA MET A 165 9.68 -3.86 -12.00
C MET A 165 8.60 -2.92 -11.43
N TYR A 166 7.35 -3.36 -11.37
CA TYR A 166 6.25 -2.56 -10.84
C TYR A 166 6.40 -2.24 -9.34
N LEU A 167 6.86 -3.21 -8.54
CA LEU A 167 7.13 -3.00 -7.11
C LEU A 167 8.13 -1.86 -6.92
N ASN A 168 9.25 -1.90 -7.65
CA ASN A 168 10.28 -0.86 -7.58
C ASN A 168 9.75 0.50 -8.00
N GLU A 169 8.99 0.57 -9.09
CA GLU A 169 8.43 1.84 -9.59
C GLU A 169 7.45 2.47 -8.58
N ILE A 170 6.56 1.68 -7.99
CA ILE A 170 5.62 2.15 -6.97
C ILE A 170 6.38 2.65 -5.73
N ILE A 171 7.40 1.89 -5.28
CA ILE A 171 8.20 2.24 -4.11
C ILE A 171 8.97 3.54 -4.35
N GLU A 172 9.63 3.67 -5.51
CA GLU A 172 10.38 4.87 -5.86
C GLU A 172 9.45 6.10 -5.93
N LEU A 173 8.26 5.96 -6.51
CA LEU A 173 7.26 7.03 -6.56
C LEU A 173 6.86 7.51 -5.16
N ILE A 174 6.60 6.59 -4.23
CA ILE A 174 6.24 6.93 -2.84
C ILE A 174 7.42 7.60 -2.14
N GLN A 175 8.60 7.00 -2.19
CA GLN A 175 9.78 7.51 -1.49
C GLN A 175 10.19 8.89 -2.00
N LYS A 176 10.19 9.09 -3.32
CA LYS A 176 10.51 10.38 -3.94
C LYS A 176 9.57 11.49 -3.45
N LYS A 177 8.27 11.25 -3.40
CA LYS A 177 7.29 12.24 -2.91
C LYS A 177 7.52 12.62 -1.45
N VAL A 178 7.85 11.64 -0.61
CA VAL A 178 8.12 11.93 0.81
C VAL A 178 9.41 12.72 0.97
N ILE A 179 10.47 12.36 0.25
CA ILE A 179 11.74 13.09 0.27
C ILE A 179 11.52 14.54 -0.19
N ASP A 180 10.81 14.76 -1.30
CA ASP A 180 10.50 16.09 -1.83
C ASP A 180 9.69 16.92 -0.83
N TRP A 181 8.73 16.30 -0.13
CA TRP A 181 7.91 16.96 0.89
C TRP A 181 8.73 17.32 2.15
N ASN A 182 9.55 16.38 2.64
CA ASN A 182 10.43 16.59 3.79
C ASN A 182 11.41 17.74 3.54
N GLN A 183 12.04 17.78 2.36
CA GLN A 183 12.98 18.85 1.99
C GLN A 183 12.31 20.24 2.00
N ARG A 184 11.08 20.37 1.48
CA ARG A 184 10.33 21.64 1.52
C ARG A 184 9.98 22.06 2.95
N ASN A 185 9.61 21.11 3.80
CA ASN A 185 9.27 21.37 5.19
C ASN A 185 10.50 21.74 6.02
N GLU A 186 11.66 21.13 5.78
CA GLU A 186 12.91 21.48 6.44
C GLU A 186 13.33 22.92 6.12
N VAL A 187 13.27 23.33 4.86
CA VAL A 187 13.56 24.72 4.45
C VAL A 187 12.63 25.70 5.17
N SER A 188 11.34 25.38 5.27
CA SER A 188 10.34 26.20 5.96
C SER A 188 10.58 26.28 7.48
N SER A 189 11.17 25.24 8.08
CA SER A 189 11.44 25.16 9.52
C SER A 189 12.73 25.86 10.00
N LYS A 190 13.67 26.14 9.07
CA LYS A 190 14.95 26.80 9.36
C LYS A 190 14.82 28.31 9.62
N PHE A 191 13.71 28.91 9.20
CA PHE A 191 13.41 30.33 9.37
C PHE A 191 12.27 30.52 10.36
N ASN A 192 12.48 31.37 11.38
CA ASN A 192 11.37 31.89 12.17
C ASN A 192 10.50 32.86 11.35
N ALA A 193 9.29 33.17 11.82
CA ALA A 193 8.46 34.26 11.26
C ALA A 193 9.18 35.63 11.24
N ASP A 194 10.27 35.75 12.01
CA ASP A 194 11.15 36.91 12.14
C ASP A 194 12.48 36.77 11.32
N GLY A 195 12.59 35.77 10.43
CA GLY A 195 13.74 35.60 9.53
C GLY A 195 15.05 35.11 10.17
N SER A 196 15.09 34.88 11.48
CA SER A 196 16.27 34.34 12.17
C SER A 196 16.47 32.83 11.92
N VAL A 197 17.73 32.43 11.71
CA VAL A 197 18.15 31.04 11.48
C VAL A 197 18.07 30.26 12.80
N LYS A 198 17.26 29.20 12.86
CA LYS A 198 17.29 28.27 14.01
C LYS A 198 18.59 27.46 13.96
N ASN A 199 19.45 27.61 14.99
CA ASN A 199 20.54 26.67 15.22
C ASN A 199 19.97 25.28 15.56
N GLY A 200 20.15 24.33 14.63
CA GLY A 200 19.51 23.02 14.59
C GLY A 200 19.92 22.00 15.66
N ASN A 201 20.48 22.42 16.79
CA ASN A 201 20.92 21.52 17.87
C ASN A 201 19.98 21.51 19.09
N VAL A 202 18.81 22.16 19.01
CA VAL A 202 17.74 22.07 20.03
C VAL A 202 16.69 21.03 19.61
N LEU A 203 17.08 20.04 18.82
CA LEU A 203 16.28 18.84 18.63
C LEU A 203 16.58 17.88 19.79
N ASP A 204 15.52 17.52 20.49
CA ASP A 204 15.31 16.24 21.15
C ASP A 204 15.65 15.99 22.62
N ASN A 205 16.14 16.94 23.42
CA ASN A 205 16.14 16.69 24.88
C ASN A 205 14.70 16.54 25.42
N GLU A 206 13.75 17.34 24.96
CA GLU A 206 12.32 17.21 25.35
C GLU A 206 11.65 15.96 24.75
N ARG A 207 12.07 15.48 23.59
CA ARG A 207 11.53 14.27 22.95
C ARG A 207 12.10 12.97 23.53
N PHE A 208 13.31 13.03 24.06
CA PHE A 208 13.94 11.94 24.81
C PHE A 208 13.41 11.88 26.25
N LEU A 209 13.17 13.04 26.88
CA LEU A 209 12.69 13.15 28.27
C LEU A 209 11.18 12.98 28.43
N ARG A 210 10.38 13.45 27.46
CA ARG A 210 8.96 13.11 27.34
C ARG A 210 8.88 12.10 26.22
N ARG A 211 8.38 10.88 26.47
CA ARG A 211 7.89 10.00 25.38
C ARG A 211 6.98 10.86 24.51
N SER A 212 7.48 11.37 23.39
CA SER A 212 6.66 12.16 22.48
C SER A 212 5.49 11.26 22.12
N LEU A 213 4.28 11.73 22.38
CA LEU A 213 3.07 11.03 21.96
C LEU A 213 3.21 10.80 20.45
N ASN A 214 3.46 9.56 20.04
CA ASN A 214 3.62 9.22 18.64
C ASN A 214 2.30 9.54 17.95
N LYS A 215 2.31 10.63 17.17
CA LYS A 215 1.12 11.10 16.48
C LYS A 215 1.00 10.28 15.19
N PRO A 216 -0.03 9.45 15.02
CA PRO A 216 -0.24 8.74 13.78
C PRO A 216 -0.50 9.78 12.67
N ARG A 217 0.10 9.56 11.50
CA ARG A 217 -0.02 10.41 10.30
C ARG A 217 -0.36 9.53 9.12
N SER A 218 -1.28 9.94 8.27
CA SER A 218 -1.64 9.14 7.09
C SER A 218 -0.54 9.19 6.03
N LEU A 219 -0.59 8.26 5.09
CA LEU A 219 0.30 8.31 3.92
C LEU A 219 0.03 9.55 3.05
N THR A 220 -1.21 10.04 2.99
CA THR A 220 -1.56 11.29 2.28
C THR A 220 -0.88 12.50 2.92
N GLU A 221 -0.82 12.57 4.25
CA GLU A 221 -0.10 13.64 4.95
C GLU A 221 1.42 13.57 4.77
N LEU A 222 1.98 12.36 4.68
CA LEU A 222 3.44 12.16 4.49
C LEU A 222 3.89 12.50 3.08
N THR A 223 3.04 12.23 2.08
CA THR A 223 3.33 12.51 0.67
C THR A 223 2.82 13.87 0.21
N ASN A 224 1.95 14.52 1.01
CA ASN A 224 1.19 15.72 0.66
C ASN A 224 0.47 15.57 -0.71
N ASP A 225 -0.08 14.39 -0.94
CA ASP A 225 -0.82 14.03 -2.16
C ASP A 225 -2.11 13.28 -1.78
N ASP A 226 -3.24 13.97 -1.91
CA ASP A 226 -4.56 13.42 -1.61
C ASP A 226 -4.99 12.32 -2.59
N GLU A 227 -4.34 12.25 -3.76
CA GLU A 227 -4.64 11.28 -4.82
C GLU A 227 -3.66 10.10 -4.84
N ILE A 228 -2.78 9.96 -3.84
CA ILE A 228 -1.77 8.90 -3.81
C ILE A 228 -2.41 7.50 -3.94
N PHE A 229 -3.53 7.26 -3.26
CA PHE A 229 -4.24 5.98 -3.32
C PHE A 229 -4.93 5.74 -4.66
N VAL A 230 -5.33 6.80 -5.37
CA VAL A 230 -5.86 6.68 -6.74
C VAL A 230 -4.75 6.28 -7.70
N LYS A 231 -3.56 6.89 -7.57
CA LYS A 231 -2.38 6.53 -8.37
C LYS A 231 -1.96 5.08 -8.11
N LEU A 232 -1.95 4.65 -6.84
CA LEU A 232 -1.69 3.25 -6.48
C LEU A 232 -2.74 2.29 -7.04
N HIS A 233 -4.02 2.67 -7.03
CA HIS A 233 -5.08 1.86 -7.65
C HIS A 233 -4.86 1.69 -9.16
N LEU A 234 -4.49 2.76 -9.88
CA LEU A 234 -4.23 2.69 -11.31
C LEU A 234 -3.01 1.81 -11.63
N LEU A 235 -1.89 2.02 -10.95
CA LEU A 235 -0.67 1.20 -11.12
C LEU A 235 -0.93 -0.27 -10.79
N ALA A 236 -1.66 -0.55 -9.71
CA ALA A 236 -2.07 -1.92 -9.37
C ALA A 236 -3.01 -2.51 -10.44
N THR A 237 -3.86 -1.70 -11.05
CA THR A 237 -4.75 -2.14 -12.13
C THR A 237 -3.97 -2.45 -13.41
N GLU A 238 -2.95 -1.66 -13.74
CA GLU A 238 -2.05 -1.93 -14.88
C GLU A 238 -1.21 -3.19 -14.66
N LEU A 239 -0.61 -3.34 -13.48
CA LEU A 239 0.09 -4.56 -13.08
C LEU A 239 -0.83 -5.79 -13.22
N LEU A 240 -2.05 -5.71 -12.68
CA LEU A 240 -2.99 -6.83 -12.74
C LEU A 240 -3.47 -7.11 -14.18
N LYS A 241 -3.49 -6.11 -15.07
CA LYS A 241 -3.76 -6.34 -16.50
C LYS A 241 -2.60 -7.07 -17.17
N ASP A 242 -1.37 -6.68 -16.88
CA ASP A 242 -0.18 -7.26 -17.52
C ASP A 242 0.10 -8.69 -17.07
N ILE A 243 -0.21 -9.04 -15.83
CA ILE A 243 -0.09 -10.42 -15.32
C ILE A 243 -1.15 -11.35 -15.92
N ASN A 244 -2.34 -10.81 -16.21
CA ASN A 244 -3.47 -11.58 -16.74
C ASN A 244 -3.52 -11.60 -18.28
N LYS A 245 -2.48 -11.12 -18.96
CA LYS A 245 -2.31 -11.25 -20.42
C LYS A 245 -1.79 -12.64 -20.75
#